data_AF-A0A7C7PU13-F1
#
_entry.id   AF-A0A7C7PU13-F1
#
_cell.length_a   1.000
_cell.length_b   1.000
_cell.length_c   1.000
_cell.angle_alpha   90.00
_cell.angle_beta   90.00
_cell.angle_gamma   90.00
#
_symmetry.space_group_name_H-M   'P 1'
#
loop_
_entity.id
_entity.type
_entity.pdbx_description
1 polymer ?
#
loop_
_entity_poly.entity_id
_entity_poly.type
_entity_poly.pdbx_seq_one_letter_code
_entity_poly.pdbx_strand_id
1 'polypeptide(L)'
;MFITNVIKCRPPHPTQPKKVRRPSTDEIEACHEYLIAQIALIKPRVICLLGDVALKTLLDRRMSISKVHAQAFVKGGIVYVPLYHPAAALHRDALKGILREDMLKLKGILDKVLATSPESKGGELNAHVITNERKRDFEN
;
A
#
# COMPACT_ATOMS: atom_id res chain seq x y z
N MET A 1 0.32 -10.93 10.94
CA MET A 1 0.51 -10.24 9.63
C MET A 1 -0.32 -10.98 8.59
N PHE A 2 -0.98 -10.28 7.68
CA PHE A 2 -1.71 -10.86 6.55
C PHE A 2 -1.12 -10.34 5.23
N ILE A 3 -0.99 -11.21 4.23
CA ILE A 3 -0.43 -10.88 2.92
C ILE A 3 -1.45 -11.28 1.86
N THR A 4 -1.72 -10.38 0.92
CA THR A 4 -2.63 -10.61 -0.21
C THR A 4 -2.18 -9.79 -1.42
N ASN A 5 -2.77 -10.10 -2.58
CA ASN A 5 -2.52 -9.40 -3.83
C ASN A 5 -3.77 -8.67 -4.30
N VAL A 6 -3.59 -7.64 -5.14
CA VAL A 6 -4.72 -6.92 -5.78
C VAL A 6 -5.57 -7.86 -6.62
N ILE A 7 -4.93 -8.71 -7.41
CA ILE A 7 -5.57 -9.75 -8.22
C ILE A 7 -5.36 -11.12 -7.60
N LYS A 8 -6.33 -12.03 -7.77
CA LYS A 8 -6.30 -13.38 -7.18
C LYS A 8 -5.83 -14.46 -8.16
N CYS A 9 -5.82 -14.15 -9.46
CA CYS A 9 -5.39 -15.05 -10.52
C CYS A 9 -4.10 -14.55 -11.15
N ARG A 10 -3.21 -15.47 -11.56
CA ARG A 10 -1.96 -15.14 -12.25
C ARG A 10 -2.27 -14.72 -13.69
N PRO A 11 -1.98 -13.48 -14.13
CA PRO A 11 -2.30 -13.04 -15.48
C PRO A 11 -1.43 -13.79 -16.50
N PRO A 12 -2.04 -14.47 -17.49
CA PRO A 12 -1.29 -15.20 -18.50
C PRO A 12 -0.59 -14.22 -19.44
N HIS A 13 0.64 -14.54 -19.83
CA HIS A 13 1.35 -13.83 -20.88
C HIS A 13 1.01 -14.46 -22.25
N PRO A 14 0.66 -13.68 -23.28
CA PRO A 14 0.14 -14.20 -24.56
C PRO A 14 1.02 -15.27 -25.22
N THR A 15 2.35 -15.09 -25.13
CA THR A 15 3.34 -15.96 -25.79
C THR A 15 4.22 -16.77 -24.83
N GLN A 16 4.10 -16.57 -23.51
CA GLN A 16 5.04 -17.14 -22.54
C GLN A 16 4.30 -17.61 -21.27
N PRO A 17 3.80 -18.86 -21.21
CA PRO A 17 2.94 -19.31 -20.11
C PRO A 17 3.59 -19.22 -18.71
N LYS A 18 4.92 -19.24 -18.63
CA LYS A 18 5.67 -19.07 -17.37
C LYS A 18 5.86 -17.61 -16.94
N LYS A 19 5.65 -16.62 -17.80
CA LYS A 19 5.88 -15.21 -17.49
C LYS A 19 4.60 -14.57 -16.94
N VAL A 20 4.76 -13.71 -15.94
CA VAL A 20 3.66 -12.91 -15.36
C VAL A 20 3.66 -11.55 -16.02
N ARG A 21 2.51 -11.12 -16.55
CA ARG A 21 2.32 -9.74 -17.01
C ARG A 21 1.68 -8.87 -15.93
N ARG A 22 1.68 -7.56 -16.14
CA ARG A 22 0.88 -6.65 -15.31
C ARG A 22 -0.62 -6.92 -15.53
N PRO A 23 -1.44 -6.86 -14.47
CA PRO A 23 -2.88 -6.97 -14.61
C PRO A 23 -3.44 -5.76 -15.37
N SER A 24 -4.50 -5.99 -16.15
CA SER A 24 -5.29 -4.92 -16.75
C SER A 24 -6.20 -4.25 -15.72
N THR A 25 -6.80 -3.13 -16.09
CA THR A 25 -7.81 -2.45 -15.27
C THR A 25 -9.01 -3.37 -15.01
N ASP A 26 -9.52 -4.05 -16.02
CA ASP A 26 -10.67 -4.97 -15.90
C ASP A 26 -10.37 -6.13 -14.94
N GLU A 27 -9.15 -6.69 -14.98
CA GLU A 27 -8.75 -7.76 -14.06
C GLU A 27 -8.64 -7.28 -12.61
N ILE A 28 -8.18 -6.04 -12.41
CA ILE A 28 -8.13 -5.40 -11.09
C ILE A 28 -9.56 -5.19 -10.58
N GLU A 29 -10.45 -4.65 -11.41
CA GLU A 29 -11.84 -4.35 -11.05
C GLU A 29 -12.62 -5.63 -10.73
N ALA A 30 -12.45 -6.69 -11.52
CA ALA A 30 -13.04 -8.00 -11.23
C ALA A 30 -12.56 -8.62 -9.90
N CYS A 31 -11.34 -8.31 -9.46
CA CYS A 31 -10.81 -8.80 -8.19
C CYS A 31 -11.00 -7.82 -7.02
N HIS A 32 -11.46 -6.60 -7.28
CA HIS A 32 -11.44 -5.49 -6.32
C HIS A 32 -12.34 -5.78 -5.11
N GLU A 33 -13.54 -6.31 -5.34
CA GLU A 33 -14.50 -6.65 -4.29
C GLU A 33 -13.92 -7.62 -3.25
N TYR A 34 -13.14 -8.62 -3.70
CA TYR A 34 -12.49 -9.57 -2.81
C TYR A 34 -11.45 -8.89 -1.93
N LEU A 35 -10.69 -7.94 -2.47
CA LEU A 35 -9.69 -7.19 -1.71
C LEU A 35 -10.36 -6.31 -0.65
N ILE A 36 -11.43 -5.60 -1.01
CA ILE A 36 -12.17 -4.76 -0.07
C ILE A 36 -12.83 -5.61 1.02
N ALA A 37 -13.42 -6.75 0.67
CA ALA A 37 -13.98 -7.69 1.64
C ALA A 37 -12.90 -8.22 2.62
N GLN A 38 -11.70 -8.55 2.13
CA GLN A 38 -10.57 -8.95 2.97
C GLN A 38 -10.17 -7.83 3.94
N ILE A 39 -10.06 -6.59 3.46
CA ILE A 39 -9.73 -5.42 4.30
C ILE A 39 -10.82 -5.21 5.36
N ALA A 40 -12.10 -5.28 4.98
CA ALA A 40 -13.23 -5.09 5.88
C ALA A 40 -13.31 -6.17 6.98
N LEU A 41 -12.96 -7.42 6.66
CA LEU A 41 -12.92 -8.53 7.61
C LEU A 41 -11.76 -8.38 8.60
N ILE A 42 -10.57 -8.04 8.09
CA ILE A 42 -9.33 -7.98 8.88
C ILE A 42 -9.28 -6.70 9.73
N LYS A 43 -9.91 -5.61 9.26
CA LYS A 43 -9.87 -4.28 9.88
C LYS A 43 -8.44 -3.84 10.22
N PRO A 44 -7.51 -3.84 9.24
CA PRO A 44 -6.12 -3.55 9.52
C PRO A 44 -5.95 -2.09 9.93
N ARG A 45 -5.08 -1.84 10.91
CA ARG A 45 -4.66 -0.48 11.28
C ARG A 45 -3.67 0.10 10.29
N VAL A 46 -2.86 -0.78 9.68
CA VAL A 46 -1.83 -0.42 8.70
C VAL A 46 -1.87 -1.37 7.51
N ILE A 47 -1.79 -0.83 6.29
CA ILE A 47 -1.66 -1.58 5.04
C ILE A 47 -0.39 -1.14 4.32
N CYS A 48 0.50 -2.09 4.02
CA CYS A 48 1.68 -1.84 3.20
C CYS A 48 1.35 -2.10 1.72
N LEU A 49 1.58 -1.11 0.86
CA LEU A 49 1.28 -1.21 -0.58
C LEU A 49 2.55 -1.46 -1.37
N LEU A 50 2.71 -2.67 -1.92
CA LEU A 50 3.92 -3.05 -2.64
C LEU A 50 3.78 -2.76 -4.14
N GLY A 51 4.39 -1.67 -4.59
CA GLY A 51 4.43 -1.24 -6.00
C GLY A 51 3.22 -0.45 -6.49
N ASP A 52 3.31 0.04 -7.74
CA ASP A 52 2.33 0.96 -8.32
C ASP A 52 0.92 0.39 -8.43
N VAL A 53 0.78 -0.92 -8.70
CA VAL A 53 -0.55 -1.54 -8.85
C VAL A 53 -1.33 -1.46 -7.54
N ALA A 54 -0.69 -1.80 -6.41
CA ALA A 54 -1.31 -1.72 -5.09
C ALA A 54 -1.59 -0.26 -4.69
N LEU A 55 -0.61 0.63 -4.91
CA LEU A 55 -0.74 2.07 -4.67
C LEU A 55 -1.95 2.67 -5.39
N LYS A 56 -2.04 2.45 -6.70
CA LYS A 56 -3.08 3.04 -7.55
C LYS A 56 -4.46 2.45 -7.32
N THR A 57 -4.53 1.19 -6.89
CA THR A 57 -5.79 0.52 -6.60
C THR A 57 -6.42 1.04 -5.31
N LEU A 58 -5.63 1.23 -4.25
CA LEU A 58 -6.17 1.53 -2.92
C LEU A 58 -6.11 3.02 -2.54
N LEU A 59 -5.13 3.79 -3.04
CA LEU A 59 -5.00 5.22 -2.76
C LEU A 59 -5.51 6.07 -3.92
N ASP A 60 -4.71 6.26 -4.97
CA ASP A 60 -5.02 7.12 -6.11
C ASP A 60 -4.24 6.69 -7.38
N ARG A 61 -4.93 6.60 -8.51
CA ARG A 61 -4.38 6.26 -9.83
C ARG A 61 -3.32 7.26 -10.34
N ARG A 62 -3.33 8.51 -9.86
CA ARG A 62 -2.41 9.60 -10.21
C ARG A 62 -1.06 9.50 -9.47
N MET A 63 -0.97 8.74 -8.39
CA MET A 63 0.26 8.58 -7.60
C MET A 63 1.30 7.68 -8.29
N SER A 64 2.57 7.90 -7.98
CA SER A 64 3.71 7.13 -8.48
C SER A 64 4.56 6.66 -7.32
N ILE A 65 4.86 5.35 -7.27
CA ILE A 65 5.62 4.75 -6.17
C ILE A 65 6.97 5.43 -5.94
N SER A 66 7.61 5.87 -7.02
CA SER A 66 8.90 6.57 -6.97
C SER A 66 8.89 7.88 -6.20
N LYS A 67 7.71 8.50 -6.01
CA LYS A 67 7.57 9.79 -5.32
C LYS A 67 7.06 9.63 -3.88
N VAL A 68 6.38 8.52 -3.58
CA VAL A 68 5.56 8.39 -2.37
C VAL A 68 5.95 7.19 -1.49
N HIS A 69 6.99 6.44 -1.87
CA HIS A 69 7.47 5.33 -1.06
C HIS A 69 7.90 5.78 0.34
N ALA A 70 7.65 4.92 1.33
CA ALA A 70 7.91 5.13 2.76
C ALA A 70 7.22 6.36 3.39
N GLN A 71 6.20 6.92 2.74
CA GLN A 71 5.35 7.96 3.31
C GLN A 71 4.03 7.35 3.81
N ALA A 72 3.54 7.83 4.94
CA ALA A 72 2.26 7.37 5.51
C ALA A 72 1.10 8.21 5.00
N PHE A 73 0.02 7.55 4.59
CA PHE A 73 -1.23 8.19 4.16
C PHE A 73 -2.37 7.65 5.01
N VAL A 74 -3.34 8.49 5.38
CA VAL A 74 -4.51 8.05 6.17
C VAL A 74 -5.74 8.13 5.29
N LYS A 75 -6.49 7.03 5.19
CA LYS A 75 -7.76 6.96 4.46
C LYS A 75 -8.71 6.00 5.16
N GLY A 76 -9.93 6.44 5.49
CA GLY A 76 -10.91 5.61 6.18
C GLY A 76 -10.44 5.04 7.52
N GLY A 77 -9.62 5.80 8.27
CA GLY A 77 -9.05 5.36 9.55
C GLY A 77 -7.91 4.33 9.45
N ILE A 78 -7.48 3.96 8.24
CA ILE A 78 -6.38 3.03 7.98
C ILE A 78 -5.14 3.82 7.53
N VAL A 79 -3.97 3.44 8.03
CA VAL A 79 -2.68 3.99 7.59
C VAL A 79 -2.14 3.15 6.42
N TYR A 80 -1.90 3.77 5.28
CA TYR A 80 -1.31 3.16 4.10
C TYR A 80 0.14 3.58 3.95
N VAL A 81 1.03 2.61 3.73
CA VAL A 81 2.47 2.85 3.54
C VAL A 81 2.91 2.23 2.21
N PRO A 82 3.09 3.03 1.16
CA PRO A 82 3.60 2.55 -0.12
C PRO A 82 5.09 2.20 -0.02
N LEU A 83 5.48 1.08 -0.64
CA LEU A 83 6.87 0.62 -0.74
C LEU A 83 7.13 0.09 -2.15
N TYR A 84 8.39 0.11 -2.57
CA TYR A 84 8.75 -0.59 -3.80
C TYR A 84 8.42 -2.08 -3.69
N HIS A 85 7.94 -2.67 -4.81
CA HIS A 85 7.69 -4.10 -4.84
C HIS A 85 9.02 -4.86 -4.70
N PRO A 86 9.14 -5.89 -3.84
CA PRO A 86 10.41 -6.59 -3.59
C PRO A 86 11.07 -7.13 -4.87
N ALA A 87 10.27 -7.61 -5.83
CA ALA A 87 10.77 -8.06 -7.14
C ALA A 87 11.55 -6.98 -7.91
N ALA A 88 11.26 -5.69 -7.71
CA ALA A 88 12.03 -4.61 -8.35
C ALA A 88 13.48 -4.57 -7.85
N ALA A 89 13.69 -4.85 -6.55
CA ALA A 89 15.01 -4.93 -5.94
C ALA A 89 15.79 -6.19 -6.35
N LEU A 90 15.12 -7.23 -6.85
CA LEU A 90 15.80 -8.42 -7.42
C LEU A 90 16.47 -8.12 -8.77
N HIS A 91 15.92 -7.16 -9.53
CA HIS A 91 16.45 -6.80 -10.85
C HIS A 91 17.34 -5.55 -10.82
N ARG A 92 17.27 -4.75 -9.76
CA ARG A 92 18.00 -3.47 -9.63
C ARG A 92 18.64 -3.39 -8.25
N ASP A 93 19.95 -3.61 -8.19
CA ASP A 93 20.68 -3.58 -6.92
C ASP A 93 20.58 -2.24 -6.20
N ALA A 94 20.52 -1.12 -6.94
CA ALA A 94 20.32 0.21 -6.38
C ALA A 94 19.05 0.33 -5.52
N LEU A 95 18.00 -0.45 -5.81
CA LEU A 95 16.76 -0.45 -5.03
C LEU A 95 16.88 -1.22 -3.71
N LYS A 96 17.89 -2.08 -3.53
CA LYS A 96 18.06 -2.85 -2.29
C LYS A 96 18.34 -1.95 -1.08
N GLY A 97 19.18 -0.92 -1.27
CA GLY A 97 19.48 0.07 -0.23
C GLY A 97 18.23 0.86 0.16
N ILE A 98 17.54 1.40 -0.84
CA ILE A 98 16.29 2.16 -0.66
C ILE A 98 15.24 1.30 0.05
N LEU A 99 15.04 0.05 -0.37
CA LEU A 99 14.05 -0.83 0.27
C LEU A 99 14.40 -1.10 1.74
N ARG A 100 15.69 -1.21 2.09
CA ARG A 100 16.13 -1.37 3.48
C ARG A 100 15.77 -0.13 4.31
N GLU A 101 16.07 1.06 3.80
CA GLU A 101 15.73 2.31 4.46
C GLU A 101 14.22 2.48 4.62
N ASP A 102 13.46 2.13 3.59
CA ASP A 102 12.01 2.17 3.61
C ASP A 102 11.41 1.23 4.66
N MET A 103 12.01 0.05 4.86
CA MET A 103 11.60 -0.89 5.91
C MET A 103 11.89 -0.35 7.32
N LEU A 104 13.00 0.38 7.50
CA LEU A 104 13.29 1.05 8.77
C LEU A 104 12.28 2.18 9.06
N LYS A 105 11.92 2.96 8.04
CA LYS A 105 10.85 3.97 8.15
C LYS A 105 9.50 3.33 8.46
N LEU A 106 9.17 2.22 7.80
CA LEU A 106 7.96 1.44 8.09
C LEU A 106 7.92 1.01 9.54
N LYS A 107 9.02 0.49 10.10
CA LYS A 107 9.09 0.14 11.53
C LYS A 107 8.74 1.35 12.40
N GLY A 108 9.31 2.52 12.14
CA GLY A 108 9.00 3.73 12.89
C GLY A 108 7.53 4.17 12.77
N ILE A 109 6.91 3.98 11.61
CA ILE A 109 5.47 4.24 11.41
C ILE A 109 4.64 3.23 12.23
N LEU A 110 4.97 1.94 12.17
CA LEU A 110 4.30 0.89 12.94
C LEU A 110 4.37 1.16 14.43
N ASP A 111 5.56 1.51 14.95
CA ASP A 111 5.76 1.82 16.37
C ASP A 111 4.84 2.98 16.81
N LYS A 112 4.72 4.04 16.01
CA LYS A 112 3.81 5.17 16.28
C LYS A 112 2.34 4.78 16.23
N VAL A 113 1.93 3.97 15.27
CA VAL A 113 0.55 3.47 15.18
C VAL A 113 0.25 2.59 16.39
N LEU A 114 1.12 1.66 16.75
CA LEU A 114 0.92 0.79 17.90
C LEU A 114 0.86 1.57 19.23
N ALA A 115 1.70 2.58 19.41
CA ALA A 115 1.70 3.44 20.60
C ALA A 115 0.44 4.31 20.75
N THR A 116 -0.26 4.60 19.66
CA THR A 116 -1.49 5.42 19.66
C THR A 116 -2.77 4.61 19.88
N SER A 117 -2.67 3.33 20.28
CA SER A 117 -3.82 2.52 20.66
C SER A 117 -4.08 2.55 22.17
N PRO A 118 -5.13 3.25 22.63
CA PRO A 118 -5.95 2.78 23.73
C PRO A 118 -7.15 2.00 23.17
N GLU A 119 -7.56 0.95 23.87
CA GLU A 119 -8.92 0.45 23.77
C GLU A 119 -9.89 1.57 24.22
N SER A 120 -10.34 2.43 23.31
CA SER A 120 -11.40 3.38 23.61
C SER A 120 -12.12 3.86 22.36
N LYS A 121 -13.39 3.45 22.29
CA LYS A 121 -14.60 4.17 21.86
C LYS A 121 -14.51 5.10 20.64
N GLY A 122 -15.46 4.87 19.73
CA GLY A 122 -15.70 5.62 18.50
C GLY A 122 -15.36 7.11 18.57
N GLY A 123 -14.47 7.52 17.69
CA GLY A 123 -14.03 8.89 17.53
C GLY A 123 -12.96 8.91 16.43
N GLU A 124 -13.15 9.77 15.45
CA GLU A 124 -12.33 9.90 14.25
C GLU A 124 -10.84 9.99 14.58
N LEU A 125 -10.04 9.13 13.95
CA LEU A 125 -8.57 9.27 13.93
C LEU A 125 -8.24 10.55 13.17
N ASN A 126 -8.02 11.64 13.91
CA ASN A 126 -7.61 12.93 13.37
C ASN A 126 -6.37 12.76 12.49
N ALA A 127 -6.53 13.09 11.20
CA ALA A 127 -5.54 12.98 10.13
C ALA A 127 -4.30 13.91 10.28
N HIS A 128 -4.05 14.47 11.48
CA HIS A 128 -3.05 15.52 11.71
C HIS A 128 -1.72 15.07 12.32
N VAL A 129 -1.55 13.81 12.74
CA VAL A 129 -0.41 13.45 13.60
C VAL A 129 0.78 12.76 12.89
N ILE A 130 0.70 12.40 11.61
CA ILE A 130 1.80 11.63 10.95
C ILE A 130 2.53 12.36 9.81
N THR A 131 2.16 13.58 9.46
CA THR A 131 2.98 14.40 8.55
C THR A 131 3.16 15.79 9.10
N ASN A 132 4.34 16.03 9.68
CA ASN A 132 4.88 17.38 9.67
C ASN A 132 5.13 17.71 8.18
N GLU A 133 4.49 18.77 7.73
CA GLU A 133 4.57 19.43 6.42
C GLU A 133 3.78 18.88 5.22
N ARG A 134 2.91 19.79 4.72
CA ARG A 134 2.16 19.83 3.45
C ARG A 134 0.86 19.03 3.38
N LYS A 135 -0.18 19.64 3.95
CA LYS A 135 -1.53 19.66 3.35
C LYS A 135 -1.40 19.98 1.86
N ARG A 136 -1.69 19.02 1.00
CA ARG A 136 -2.28 19.29 -0.31
C ARG A 136 -3.55 18.47 -0.36
N ASP A 137 -4.63 19.21 -0.23
CA ASP A 137 -5.99 18.76 -0.27
C ASP A 137 -6.22 17.97 -1.56
N PHE A 138 -6.64 16.71 -1.41
CA PHE A 138 -7.14 15.90 -2.50
C PHE A 138 -8.65 16.09 -2.58
N GLU A 139 -9.06 17.27 -3.04
CA GLU A 139 -10.38 17.57 -3.58
C GLU A 139 -10.19 18.35 -4.89
N ASN A 140 -10.26 17.61 -6.01
CA ASN A 140 -10.75 18.00 -7.34
C ASN A 140 -10.60 16.85 -8.35
#